data_AF-A0A093Z2M3-F1
#
_entry.id   AF-A0A093Z2M3-F1
#
_cell.length_a   1.000
_cell.length_b   1.000
_cell.length_c   1.000
_cell.angle_alpha   90.00
_cell.angle_beta   90.00
_cell.angle_gamma   90.00
#
_symmetry.space_group_name_H-M   'P 1'
#
loop_
_entity.id
_entity.type
_entity.pdbx_description
1 polymer ?
#
loop_
_entity_poly.entity_id
_entity_poly.type
_entity_poly.pdbx_seq_one_letter_code
_entity_poly.pdbx_strand_id
1 'polypeptide(L)'
;MVYTGAWFDGWETRRHNPEPFDWVIIRLGVASGIVSGVEVDTAFFTGNNAPEISVEGVFSSDDEEVVSWSGGRGKWEPILGIEECGPSARFGWKLASPTKKAYTHIRLNMYPDGGIARFRLFGRAVPIFPSDPMAIFDLAAAQNGGVALSCNDEHFGSISNLLLPGRGKDMGDGWETKRTRGEHVDWAIVKLGARGTIDHFVVDTAHFRGNFPQM
;
A
#
# COMPACT_ATOMS: atom_id res chain seq x y z
N MET A 1 35.37 10.35 -8.79
CA MET A 1 35.00 9.07 -8.16
C MET A 1 33.98 9.42 -7.09
N VAL A 2 32.70 9.11 -7.29
CA VAL A 2 31.68 9.36 -6.27
C VAL A 2 31.81 8.22 -5.27
N TYR A 3 32.18 8.52 -4.02
CA TYR A 3 32.18 7.53 -2.96
C TYR A 3 30.73 7.24 -2.58
N THR A 4 30.06 6.38 -3.34
CA THR A 4 28.71 5.91 -2.99
C THR A 4 28.82 4.80 -1.96
N GLY A 5 27.88 4.75 -1.02
CA GLY A 5 27.70 3.62 -0.12
C GLY A 5 27.33 2.33 -0.88
N ALA A 6 27.08 1.25 -0.14
CA ALA A 6 26.58 0.02 -0.73
C ALA A 6 25.20 0.25 -1.35
N TRP A 7 24.87 -0.51 -2.40
CA TRP A 7 23.55 -0.48 -3.01
C TRP A 7 22.56 -1.25 -2.13
N PHE A 8 21.48 -0.59 -1.71
CA PHE A 8 20.38 -1.18 -0.96
C PHE A 8 19.06 -1.00 -1.69
N ASP A 9 18.19 -2.00 -1.59
CA ASP A 9 16.80 -1.91 -2.04
C ASP A 9 15.92 -1.43 -0.87
N GLY A 10 15.96 -0.11 -0.62
CA GLY A 10 15.24 0.52 0.48
C GLY A 10 15.50 2.03 0.54
N TRP A 11 14.92 2.67 1.55
CA TRP A 11 15.23 4.04 1.93
C TRP A 11 16.29 4.02 3.03
N GLU A 12 17.43 4.67 2.79
CA GLU A 12 18.51 4.85 3.78
C GLU A 12 18.89 6.33 3.83
N THR A 13 19.05 6.87 5.03
CA THR A 13 19.47 8.26 5.25
C THR A 13 20.90 8.37 5.75
N ARG A 14 21.43 9.60 5.73
CA ARG A 14 22.81 9.86 6.17
C ARG A 14 22.88 9.79 7.69
N ARG A 15 23.94 9.14 8.19
CA ARG A 15 24.25 9.05 9.62
C ARG A 15 24.38 10.41 10.31
N HIS A 16 24.05 10.41 11.60
CA HIS A 16 24.21 11.55 12.51
C HIS A 16 23.28 12.70 12.14
N ASN A 17 22.01 12.36 11.91
CA ASN A 17 20.96 13.35 11.73
C ASN A 17 20.94 14.28 12.96
N PRO A 18 21.13 15.60 12.80
CA PRO A 18 21.05 16.54 13.91
C PRO A 18 19.60 16.80 14.35
N GLU A 19 18.61 16.48 13.50
CA GLU A 19 17.20 16.58 13.81
C GLU A 19 16.70 15.34 14.59
N PRO A 20 15.54 15.41 15.26
CA PRO A 20 15.05 14.29 16.06
C PRO A 20 14.73 13.02 15.26
N PHE A 21 14.42 13.15 13.96
CA PHE A 21 14.09 12.05 13.06
C PHE A 21 14.26 12.44 11.59
N ASP A 22 14.50 11.44 10.75
CA ASP A 22 14.29 11.50 9.32
C ASP A 22 12.84 11.14 8.98
N TRP A 23 12.33 11.62 7.86
CA TRP A 23 10.93 11.42 7.50
C TRP A 23 10.71 11.31 5.99
N VAL A 24 9.61 10.68 5.63
CA VAL A 24 9.09 10.66 4.25
C VAL A 24 7.58 10.91 4.28
N ILE A 25 7.10 11.75 3.36
CA ILE A 25 5.68 12.00 3.14
C ILE A 25 5.22 11.15 1.95
N ILE A 26 4.11 10.44 2.12
CA ILE A 26 3.52 9.56 1.11
C ILE A 26 2.06 10.00 0.88
N ARG A 27 1.73 10.43 -0.34
CA ARG A 27 0.35 10.61 -0.80
C ARG A 27 -0.25 9.24 -1.08
N LEU A 28 -1.43 8.94 -0.53
CA LEU A 28 -2.13 7.69 -0.83
C LEU A 28 -2.57 7.66 -2.29
N GLY A 29 -2.45 6.50 -2.96
CA GLY A 29 -2.96 6.29 -4.33
C GLY A 29 -4.49 6.18 -4.42
N VAL A 30 -5.16 6.10 -3.27
CA VAL A 30 -6.62 6.21 -3.14
C VAL A 30 -7.00 7.62 -2.72
N ALA A 31 -8.27 8.01 -2.94
CA ALA A 31 -8.75 9.34 -2.58
C ALA A 31 -8.50 9.66 -1.10
N SER A 32 -8.88 8.74 -0.21
CA SER A 32 -8.51 8.72 1.21
C SER A 32 -8.67 7.31 1.80
N GLY A 33 -8.09 7.06 2.97
CA GLY A 33 -8.11 5.74 3.62
C GLY A 33 -8.25 5.79 5.14
N ILE A 34 -9.02 4.85 5.68
CA ILE A 34 -9.08 4.55 7.12
C ILE A 34 -8.01 3.50 7.42
N VAL A 35 -7.08 3.81 8.32
CA VAL A 35 -5.94 2.95 8.63
C VAL A 35 -6.30 1.92 9.70
N SER A 36 -5.82 0.70 9.56
CA SER A 36 -6.04 -0.42 10.49
C SER A 36 -4.75 -1.06 10.99
N GLY A 37 -3.63 -0.87 10.28
CA GLY A 37 -2.34 -1.39 10.71
C GLY A 37 -1.18 -0.87 9.87
N VAL A 38 0.02 -1.09 10.37
CA VAL A 38 1.28 -0.67 9.80
C VAL A 38 2.20 -1.89 9.76
N GLU A 39 3.00 -2.02 8.72
CA GLU A 39 4.17 -2.91 8.72
C GLU A 39 5.40 -2.16 8.21
N VAL A 40 6.52 -2.38 8.90
CA VAL A 40 7.86 -1.93 8.50
C VAL A 40 8.74 -3.17 8.33
N ASP A 41 9.50 -3.20 7.24
CA ASP A 41 10.47 -4.23 6.94
C ASP A 41 11.87 -3.60 6.90
N THR A 42 12.76 -4.07 7.76
CA THR A 42 14.17 -3.63 7.81
C THR A 42 15.10 -4.61 7.10
N ALA A 43 14.59 -5.51 6.26
CA ALA A 43 15.37 -6.51 5.53
C ALA A 43 16.70 -5.97 4.99
N PHE A 44 17.77 -6.75 5.21
CA PHE A 44 19.15 -6.45 4.79
C PHE A 44 19.84 -5.29 5.52
N PHE A 45 19.14 -4.51 6.35
CA PHE A 45 19.75 -3.55 7.27
C PHE A 45 20.06 -4.25 8.61
N THR A 46 21.32 -4.64 8.83
CA THR A 46 21.76 -5.49 9.95
C THR A 46 22.55 -4.77 11.04
N GLY A 47 22.54 -3.44 11.01
CA GLY A 47 23.23 -2.59 11.99
C GLY A 47 23.09 -1.09 11.70
N ASN A 48 22.53 -0.76 10.54
CA ASN A 48 22.09 0.58 10.12
C ASN A 48 20.57 0.60 9.87
N ASN A 49 19.79 -0.31 10.46
CA ASN A 49 18.33 -0.25 10.38
C ASN A 49 17.79 0.96 11.13
N ALA A 50 16.56 1.37 10.80
CA ALA A 50 15.78 2.25 11.66
C ALA A 50 15.74 1.68 13.10
N PRO A 51 16.21 2.42 14.13
CA PRO A 51 16.08 2.00 15.52
C PRO A 51 14.62 2.05 16.00
N GLU A 52 13.95 3.16 15.75
CA GLU A 52 12.54 3.36 16.09
C GLU A 52 11.82 4.08 14.94
N ILE A 53 10.50 3.88 14.85
CA ILE A 53 9.64 4.54 13.87
C ILE A 53 8.36 5.07 14.52
N SER A 54 7.71 6.03 13.87
CA SER A 54 6.32 6.41 14.16
C SER A 54 5.58 6.74 12.87
N VAL A 55 4.25 6.75 12.91
CA VAL A 55 3.42 7.04 11.73
C VAL A 55 2.36 8.07 12.08
N GLU A 56 2.25 9.09 11.23
CA GLU A 56 1.25 10.15 11.33
C GLU A 56 0.47 10.26 10.02
N GLY A 57 -0.71 10.87 10.08
CA GLY A 57 -1.55 11.11 8.90
C GLY A 57 -2.21 12.47 8.90
N VAL A 58 -2.57 12.93 7.71
CA VAL A 58 -3.38 14.14 7.53
C VAL A 58 -4.38 13.95 6.38
N PHE A 59 -5.53 14.59 6.51
CA PHE A 59 -6.49 14.76 5.43
C PHE A 59 -6.32 16.17 4.85
N SER A 60 -5.89 16.26 3.59
CA SER A 60 -5.72 17.51 2.85
C SER A 60 -6.03 17.28 1.37
N SER A 61 -6.59 18.30 0.73
CA SER A 61 -6.74 18.38 -0.72
C SER A 61 -5.61 19.19 -1.39
N ASP A 62 -4.71 19.76 -0.59
CA ASP A 62 -3.60 20.59 -1.04
C ASP A 62 -2.28 19.87 -0.71
N ASP A 63 -1.66 19.30 -1.76
CA ASP A 63 -0.41 18.56 -1.65
C ASP A 63 0.77 19.52 -1.38
N GLU A 64 0.74 20.73 -1.93
CA GLU A 64 1.80 21.74 -1.73
C GLU A 64 1.83 22.23 -0.27
N GLU A 65 0.66 22.44 0.33
CA GLU A 65 0.55 22.77 1.76
C GLU A 65 1.21 21.68 2.62
N VAL A 66 0.89 20.41 2.38
CA VAL A 66 1.41 19.29 3.17
C VAL A 66 2.93 19.16 3.05
N VAL A 67 3.45 19.27 1.82
CA VAL A 67 4.91 19.20 1.57
C VAL A 67 5.63 20.40 2.18
N SER A 68 5.01 21.59 2.20
CA SER A 68 5.62 22.80 2.78
C SER A 68 5.96 22.67 4.27
N TRP A 69 5.27 21.79 5.01
CA TRP A 69 5.56 21.55 6.42
C TRP A 69 6.90 20.86 6.64
N SER A 70 7.42 20.16 5.63
CA SER A 70 8.68 19.40 5.72
C SER A 70 8.66 18.45 6.94
N GLY A 71 9.58 18.64 7.90
CA GLY A 71 9.63 17.89 9.16
C GLY A 71 8.88 18.56 10.32
N GLY A 72 8.27 19.72 10.09
CA GLY A 72 7.59 20.50 11.12
C GLY A 72 6.29 19.86 11.63
N ARG A 73 5.65 20.53 12.59
CA ARG A 73 4.42 20.04 13.23
C ARG A 73 3.25 19.87 12.26
N GLY A 74 3.06 20.83 11.34
CA GLY A 74 1.95 20.81 10.39
C GLY A 74 0.58 20.58 11.04
N LYS A 75 -0.30 19.89 10.32
CA LYS A 75 -1.59 19.38 10.82
C LYS A 75 -1.57 17.85 10.99
N TRP A 76 -0.40 17.26 11.23
CA TRP A 76 -0.23 15.83 11.38
C TRP A 76 -0.95 15.31 12.64
N GLU A 77 -1.65 14.18 12.49
CA GLU A 77 -2.30 13.46 13.58
C GLU A 77 -1.61 12.10 13.77
N PRO A 78 -1.32 11.67 15.01
CA PRO A 78 -0.66 10.39 15.25
C PRO A 78 -1.56 9.22 14.86
N ILE A 79 -0.99 8.25 14.14
CA ILE A 79 -1.62 6.97 13.77
C ILE A 79 -1.00 5.84 14.58
N LEU A 80 0.34 5.79 14.63
CA LEU A 80 1.15 4.87 15.42
C LEU A 80 2.16 5.69 16.22
N GLY A 81 2.28 5.39 17.52
CA GLY A 81 3.30 5.99 18.38
C GLY A 81 4.72 5.57 17.99
N ILE A 82 5.70 5.93 18.82
CA ILE A 82 7.08 5.47 18.64
C ILE A 82 7.13 3.98 18.98
N GLU A 83 7.66 3.19 18.06
CA GLU A 83 7.83 1.74 18.16
C GLU A 83 9.24 1.33 17.76
N GLU A 84 9.83 0.37 18.47
CA GLU A 84 11.17 -0.13 18.20
C GLU A 84 11.20 -1.09 17.00
N CYS A 85 12.27 -1.00 16.23
CA CYS A 85 12.59 -1.86 15.11
C CYS A 85 13.94 -2.56 15.34
N GLY A 86 14.00 -3.83 14.99
CA GLY A 86 15.23 -4.63 14.99
C GLY A 86 15.88 -4.77 13.61
N PRO A 87 17.08 -5.36 13.55
CA PRO A 87 17.82 -5.56 12.30
C PRO A 87 17.18 -6.63 11.42
N SER A 88 17.09 -6.36 10.12
CA SER A 88 16.69 -7.31 9.07
C SER A 88 15.47 -8.18 9.40
N ALA A 89 14.38 -7.55 9.83
CA ALA A 89 13.16 -8.22 10.23
C ALA A 89 11.90 -7.44 9.83
N ARG A 90 10.75 -8.11 9.88
CA ARG A 90 9.43 -7.53 9.61
C ARG A 90 8.71 -7.28 10.93
N PHE A 91 8.21 -6.07 11.08
CA PHE A 91 7.47 -5.60 12.26
C PHE A 91 6.08 -5.17 11.81
N GLY A 92 5.05 -5.74 12.44
CA GLY A 92 3.66 -5.46 12.12
C GLY A 92 2.88 -5.03 13.35
N TRP A 93 2.26 -3.85 13.28
CA TRP A 93 1.43 -3.30 14.33
C TRP A 93 -0.02 -3.19 13.83
N LYS A 94 -0.90 -3.98 14.43
CA LYS A 94 -2.35 -3.83 14.25
C LYS A 94 -2.87 -2.80 15.24
N LEU A 95 -3.56 -1.78 14.75
CA LEU A 95 -4.19 -0.80 15.62
C LEU A 95 -5.32 -1.46 16.44
N ALA A 96 -5.48 -1.04 17.70
CA ALA A 96 -6.53 -1.57 18.57
C ALA A 96 -7.94 -1.40 17.97
N SER A 97 -8.13 -0.29 17.24
CA SER A 97 -9.27 -0.05 16.37
C SER A 97 -8.80 0.70 15.13
N PRO A 98 -9.47 0.55 13.97
CA PRO A 98 -9.20 1.40 12.82
C PRO A 98 -9.33 2.89 13.18
N THR A 99 -8.62 3.74 12.44
CA THR A 99 -8.66 5.18 12.68
C THR A 99 -10.07 5.72 12.46
N LYS A 100 -10.49 6.67 13.31
CA LYS A 100 -11.83 7.28 13.18
C LYS A 100 -11.93 8.22 11.98
N LYS A 101 -10.80 8.83 11.60
CA LYS A 101 -10.66 9.71 10.44
C LYS A 101 -10.03 8.96 9.28
N ALA A 102 -10.38 9.39 8.08
CA ALA A 102 -9.67 9.03 6.86
C ALA A 102 -8.49 9.98 6.66
N TYR A 103 -7.45 9.50 6.00
CA TYR A 103 -6.25 10.27 5.67
C TYR A 103 -5.99 10.23 4.17
N THR A 104 -5.27 11.23 3.69
CA THR A 104 -4.86 11.40 2.29
C THR A 104 -3.35 11.28 2.13
N HIS A 105 -2.62 11.69 3.16
CA HIS A 105 -1.18 11.70 3.24
C HIS A 105 -0.75 11.06 4.54
N ILE A 106 0.42 10.44 4.51
CA ILE A 106 1.03 9.73 5.61
C ILE A 106 2.45 10.20 5.76
N ARG A 107 2.91 10.37 7.00
CA ARG A 107 4.31 10.62 7.30
C ARG A 107 4.85 9.45 8.10
N LEU A 108 5.89 8.80 7.59
CA LEU A 108 6.70 7.84 8.31
C LEU A 108 7.91 8.59 8.87
N ASN A 109 8.10 8.51 10.19
CA ASN A 109 9.24 9.10 10.89
C ASN A 109 10.18 7.97 11.35
N MET A 110 11.49 8.16 11.22
CA MET A 110 12.56 7.23 11.59
C MET A 110 13.53 7.92 12.54
N TYR A 111 13.76 7.35 13.73
CA TYR A 111 14.48 8.02 14.81
C TYR A 111 15.85 7.39 15.10
N PRO A 112 16.95 8.18 15.11
CA PRO A 112 17.10 9.48 14.46
C PRO A 112 17.36 9.37 12.95
N ASP A 113 17.98 8.27 12.52
CA ASP A 113 18.37 7.97 11.14
C ASP A 113 18.57 6.45 10.97
N GLY A 114 18.74 5.97 9.73
CA GLY A 114 18.93 4.54 9.44
C GLY A 114 18.37 4.12 8.09
N GLY A 115 17.96 2.85 8.00
CA GLY A 115 17.44 2.23 6.78
C GLY A 115 16.19 1.39 6.99
N ILE A 116 15.26 1.49 6.04
CA ILE A 116 14.01 0.75 5.95
C ILE A 116 13.87 0.19 4.54
N ALA A 117 13.66 -1.12 4.41
CA ALA A 117 13.49 -1.78 3.11
C ALA A 117 12.08 -1.55 2.55
N ARG A 118 11.03 -1.78 3.36
CA ARG A 118 9.64 -1.60 2.94
C ARG A 118 8.80 -0.97 4.05
N PHE A 119 7.82 -0.19 3.63
CA PHE A 119 6.74 0.30 4.48
C PHE A 119 5.40 -0.08 3.86
N ARG A 120 4.50 -0.65 4.65
CA ARG A 120 3.15 -1.01 4.23
C ARG A 120 2.15 -0.40 5.21
N LEU A 121 1.14 0.26 4.68
CA LEU A 121 0.03 0.80 5.46
C LEU A 121 -1.25 0.08 5.05
N PHE A 122 -1.88 -0.59 6.02
CA PHE A 122 -3.08 -1.37 5.79
C PHE A 122 -4.32 -0.59 6.23
N GLY A 123 -5.35 -0.64 5.41
CA GLY A 123 -6.57 0.09 5.67
C GLY A 123 -7.66 -0.18 4.65
N ARG A 124 -8.74 0.58 4.77
CA ARG A 124 -9.86 0.57 3.84
C ARG A 124 -9.91 1.89 3.09
N ALA A 125 -9.93 1.85 1.77
CA ALA A 125 -10.18 3.03 0.96
C ALA A 125 -11.59 3.58 1.23
N VAL A 126 -11.70 4.90 1.28
CA VAL A 126 -12.98 5.60 1.37
C VAL A 126 -13.31 6.11 -0.04
N PRO A 127 -14.28 5.48 -0.73
CA PRO A 127 -14.64 5.86 -2.10
C PRO A 127 -15.26 7.25 -2.15
N ILE A 128 -15.02 7.95 -3.26
CA ILE A 128 -15.79 9.14 -3.64
C ILE A 128 -16.82 8.69 -4.65
N PHE A 129 -18.09 8.72 -4.27
CA PHE A 129 -19.17 8.35 -5.18
C PHE A 129 -19.48 9.50 -6.15
N PRO A 130 -19.81 9.20 -7.42
CA PRO A 130 -20.36 10.17 -8.34
C PRO A 130 -21.62 10.83 -7.78
N SER A 131 -21.85 12.09 -8.13
CA SER A 131 -23.08 12.81 -7.77
C SER A 131 -24.30 12.32 -8.54
N ASP A 132 -24.09 11.82 -9.76
CA ASP A 132 -25.13 11.21 -10.58
C ASP A 132 -25.37 9.75 -10.14
N PRO A 133 -26.58 9.40 -9.66
CA PRO A 133 -26.92 8.03 -9.26
C PRO A 133 -26.87 7.00 -10.39
N MET A 134 -26.91 7.45 -11.66
CA MET A 134 -26.86 6.59 -12.83
C MET A 134 -25.44 6.45 -13.41
N ALA A 135 -24.45 7.13 -12.82
CA ALA A 135 -23.08 7.03 -13.28
C ALA A 135 -22.54 5.60 -13.10
N ILE A 136 -21.93 5.08 -14.16
CA ILE A 136 -21.20 3.81 -14.09
C ILE A 136 -19.97 4.02 -13.22
N PHE A 137 -19.83 3.17 -12.21
CA PHE A 137 -18.79 3.22 -11.19
C PHE A 137 -18.23 1.82 -10.99
N ASP A 138 -16.91 1.66 -11.09
CA ASP A 138 -16.28 0.35 -10.88
C ASP A 138 -16.35 -0.02 -9.39
N LEU A 139 -17.28 -0.93 -9.07
CA LEU A 139 -17.51 -1.42 -7.71
C LEU A 139 -16.41 -2.36 -7.21
N ALA A 140 -15.60 -2.94 -8.10
CA ALA A 140 -14.54 -3.88 -7.76
C ALA A 140 -13.18 -3.19 -7.59
N ALA A 141 -12.98 -2.02 -8.19
CA ALA A 141 -11.72 -1.27 -8.11
C ALA A 141 -11.25 -1.03 -6.66
N ALA A 142 -9.95 -1.26 -6.42
CA ALA A 142 -9.33 -1.06 -5.10
C ALA A 142 -9.44 0.41 -4.63
N GLN A 143 -9.34 1.37 -5.57
CA GLN A 143 -9.52 2.80 -5.28
C GLN A 143 -10.92 3.14 -4.75
N ASN A 144 -11.90 2.31 -5.09
CA ASN A 144 -13.29 2.45 -4.70
C ASN A 144 -13.66 1.57 -3.48
N GLY A 145 -12.65 0.96 -2.84
CA GLY A 145 -12.83 0.13 -1.65
C GLY A 145 -13.11 -1.34 -1.95
N GLY A 146 -12.98 -1.78 -3.20
CA GLY A 146 -12.99 -3.19 -3.54
C GLY A 146 -11.80 -3.92 -2.91
N VAL A 147 -12.02 -5.15 -2.43
CA VAL A 147 -11.01 -5.95 -1.74
C VAL A 147 -11.09 -7.39 -2.20
N ALA A 148 -9.97 -7.93 -2.69
CA ALA A 148 -9.83 -9.35 -2.93
C ALA A 148 -9.69 -10.08 -1.59
N LEU A 149 -10.63 -10.99 -1.29
CA LEU A 149 -10.75 -11.64 0.03
C LEU A 149 -10.00 -12.95 0.11
N SER A 150 -10.12 -13.78 -0.93
CA SER A 150 -9.53 -15.11 -0.96
C SER A 150 -9.51 -15.66 -2.37
N CYS A 151 -8.69 -16.68 -2.56
CA CYS A 151 -8.63 -17.53 -3.74
C CYS A 151 -8.16 -18.91 -3.33
N ASN A 152 -8.08 -19.81 -4.30
CA ASN A 152 -7.53 -21.15 -4.08
C ASN A 152 -6.02 -21.28 -4.39
N ASP A 153 -5.44 -20.41 -5.21
CA ASP A 153 -3.99 -20.42 -5.54
C ASP A 153 -3.48 -19.02 -5.93
N GLU A 154 -2.27 -18.68 -5.53
CA GLU A 154 -1.50 -17.51 -5.99
C GLU A 154 -0.08 -17.97 -6.34
N HIS A 155 0.13 -18.43 -7.57
CA HIS A 155 1.44 -18.89 -7.99
C HIS A 155 2.39 -17.73 -8.29
N PHE A 156 1.88 -16.76 -9.07
CA PHE A 156 2.59 -15.56 -9.47
C PHE A 156 1.65 -14.36 -9.47
N GLY A 157 2.14 -13.22 -8.98
CA GLY A 157 1.30 -12.08 -8.63
C GLY A 157 0.36 -12.38 -7.46
N SER A 158 -0.63 -11.52 -7.26
CA SER A 158 -1.63 -11.67 -6.19
C SER A 158 -3.02 -11.27 -6.67
N ILE A 159 -4.07 -11.81 -6.06
CA ILE A 159 -5.46 -11.54 -6.41
C ILE A 159 -5.85 -10.08 -6.23
N SER A 160 -5.14 -9.35 -5.35
CA SER A 160 -5.32 -7.91 -5.21
C SER A 160 -5.00 -7.14 -6.50
N ASN A 161 -4.14 -7.69 -7.37
CA ASN A 161 -3.74 -7.07 -8.62
C ASN A 161 -4.90 -6.97 -9.62
N LEU A 162 -5.89 -7.87 -9.53
CA LEU A 162 -7.11 -7.85 -10.35
C LEU A 162 -7.89 -6.54 -10.22
N LEU A 163 -7.68 -5.80 -9.13
CA LEU A 163 -8.46 -4.62 -8.74
C LEU A 163 -7.67 -3.32 -8.89
N LEU A 164 -6.43 -3.39 -9.41
CA LEU A 164 -5.55 -2.24 -9.55
C LEU A 164 -5.88 -1.40 -10.79
N PRO A 165 -5.53 -0.10 -10.78
CA PRO A 165 -5.77 0.78 -11.93
C PRO A 165 -4.97 0.38 -13.17
N GLY A 166 -5.57 0.59 -14.35
CA GLY A 166 -4.92 0.33 -15.63
C GLY A 166 -4.90 -1.16 -16.00
N ARG A 167 -3.95 -1.55 -16.85
CA ARG A 167 -3.83 -2.92 -17.41
C ARG A 167 -2.52 -3.62 -17.06
N GLY A 168 -1.77 -3.07 -16.10
CA GLY A 168 -0.41 -3.53 -15.78
C GLY A 168 0.61 -3.31 -16.91
N LYS A 169 1.88 -3.59 -16.61
CA LYS A 169 3.00 -3.53 -17.56
C LYS A 169 3.30 -4.90 -18.15
N ASP A 170 3.22 -5.95 -17.34
CA ASP A 170 3.46 -7.33 -17.71
C ASP A 170 2.67 -8.29 -16.81
N MET A 171 2.96 -9.60 -16.88
CA MET A 171 2.25 -10.63 -16.14
C MET A 171 2.43 -10.55 -14.61
N GLY A 172 3.48 -9.88 -14.12
CA GLY A 172 3.74 -9.71 -12.69
C GLY A 172 2.72 -8.80 -12.00
N ASP A 173 2.05 -7.95 -12.78
CA ASP A 173 0.99 -7.07 -12.31
C ASP A 173 -0.40 -7.73 -12.39
N GLY A 174 -0.47 -9.05 -12.60
CA GLY A 174 -1.71 -9.82 -12.67
C GLY A 174 -1.87 -10.83 -11.52
N TRP A 175 -2.75 -11.81 -11.73
CA TRP A 175 -2.93 -12.99 -10.89
C TRP A 175 -2.82 -14.24 -11.77
N GLU A 176 -1.89 -15.13 -11.43
CA GLU A 176 -1.65 -16.38 -12.15
C GLU A 176 -1.61 -17.56 -11.16
N THR A 177 -2.24 -18.66 -11.56
CA THR A 177 -2.27 -19.92 -10.81
C THR A 177 -1.39 -20.99 -11.43
N LYS A 178 -1.02 -22.01 -10.64
CA LYS A 178 -0.22 -23.13 -11.11
C LYS A 178 -0.96 -23.91 -12.19
N ARG A 179 -0.20 -24.40 -13.18
CA ARG A 179 -0.73 -25.32 -14.18
C ARG A 179 -1.20 -26.63 -13.53
N THR A 180 -2.47 -26.96 -13.69
CA THR A 180 -3.06 -28.20 -13.21
C THR A 180 -3.26 -29.23 -14.33
N ARG A 181 -3.45 -30.51 -13.94
CA ARG A 181 -3.79 -31.61 -14.85
C ARG A 181 -5.08 -32.27 -14.36
N GLY A 182 -6.08 -32.36 -15.23
CA GLY A 182 -7.43 -32.85 -14.88
C GLY A 182 -8.46 -31.73 -14.82
N GLU A 183 -9.68 -32.06 -14.41
CA GLU A 183 -10.74 -31.05 -14.20
C GLU A 183 -10.38 -30.17 -13.00
N HIS A 184 -10.25 -28.88 -13.24
CA HIS A 184 -9.86 -27.90 -12.21
C HIS A 184 -10.39 -26.51 -12.57
N VAL A 185 -10.76 -25.75 -11.54
CA VAL A 185 -11.17 -24.34 -11.67
C VAL A 185 -10.48 -23.55 -10.57
N ASP A 186 -9.78 -22.50 -10.97
CA ASP A 186 -9.30 -21.47 -10.06
C ASP A 186 -10.33 -20.37 -9.88
N TRP A 187 -10.39 -19.81 -8.67
CA TRP A 187 -11.37 -18.80 -8.31
C TRP A 187 -10.77 -17.75 -7.39
N ALA A 188 -11.31 -16.54 -7.49
CA ALA A 188 -11.05 -15.45 -6.56
C ALA A 188 -12.38 -14.85 -6.08
N ILE A 189 -12.47 -14.55 -4.79
CA ILE A 189 -13.61 -13.87 -4.17
C ILE A 189 -13.24 -12.41 -3.98
N VAL A 190 -14.04 -11.53 -4.59
CA VAL A 190 -13.89 -10.08 -4.46
C VAL A 190 -15.07 -9.51 -3.70
N LYS A 191 -14.78 -8.74 -2.65
CA LYS A 191 -15.76 -7.88 -1.99
C LYS A 191 -15.81 -6.55 -2.72
N LEU A 192 -16.99 -6.19 -3.23
CA LEU A 192 -17.23 -4.88 -3.81
C LEU A 192 -17.11 -3.77 -2.76
N GLY A 193 -16.60 -2.61 -3.18
CA GLY A 193 -16.40 -1.44 -2.32
C GLY A 193 -17.70 -0.77 -1.86
N ALA A 194 -18.78 -0.99 -2.62
CA ALA A 194 -20.12 -0.54 -2.29
C ALA A 194 -21.17 -1.55 -2.77
N ARG A 195 -22.39 -1.43 -2.22
CA ARG A 195 -23.55 -2.15 -2.76
C ARG A 195 -24.04 -1.40 -4.00
N GLY A 196 -24.45 -2.15 -5.03
CA GLY A 196 -24.99 -1.57 -6.25
C GLY A 196 -25.58 -2.65 -7.16
N THR A 197 -26.09 -2.22 -8.31
CA THR A 197 -26.55 -3.09 -9.39
C THR A 197 -25.42 -3.28 -10.39
N ILE A 198 -25.21 -4.51 -10.85
CA ILE A 198 -24.18 -4.82 -11.86
C ILE A 198 -24.76 -4.55 -13.24
N ASP A 199 -24.12 -3.64 -13.96
CA ASP A 199 -24.46 -3.29 -15.34
C ASP A 199 -23.54 -4.02 -16.34
N HIS A 200 -22.22 -4.01 -16.08
CA HIS A 200 -21.21 -4.72 -16.87
C HIS A 200 -20.26 -5.51 -15.97
N PHE A 201 -19.68 -6.58 -16.52
CA PHE A 201 -18.61 -7.36 -15.92
C PHE A 201 -17.49 -7.53 -16.96
N VAL A 202 -16.25 -7.24 -16.57
CA VAL A 202 -15.09 -7.29 -17.46
C VAL A 202 -14.02 -8.18 -16.85
N VAL A 203 -13.50 -9.10 -17.66
CA VAL A 203 -12.31 -9.89 -17.36
C VAL A 203 -11.24 -9.49 -18.38
N ASP A 204 -10.11 -8.98 -17.89
CA ASP A 204 -8.99 -8.58 -18.74
C ASP A 204 -7.82 -9.57 -18.57
N THR A 205 -7.44 -10.22 -19.66
CA THR A 205 -6.30 -11.16 -19.72
C THR A 205 -5.06 -10.52 -20.34
N ALA A 206 -4.92 -9.19 -20.24
CA ALA A 206 -3.76 -8.46 -20.70
C ALA A 206 -2.45 -9.15 -20.28
N HIS A 207 -1.51 -9.24 -21.22
CA HIS A 207 -0.17 -9.85 -21.06
C HIS A 207 -0.12 -11.37 -20.89
N PHE A 208 -1.24 -12.06 -20.60
CA PHE A 208 -1.31 -13.52 -20.55
C PHE A 208 -1.50 -14.11 -21.95
N ARG A 209 -0.40 -14.24 -22.73
CA ARG A 209 -0.47 -14.62 -24.16
C ARG A 209 -0.45 -16.13 -24.43
N GLY A 210 -0.09 -16.94 -23.44
CA GLY A 210 0.02 -18.41 -23.58
C GLY A 210 -0.51 -19.21 -22.39
N ASN A 211 -1.04 -18.52 -21.38
CA ASN A 211 -1.49 -19.07 -20.10
C ASN A 211 -2.76 -18.35 -19.60
N PHE A 212 -3.52 -17.71 -20.49
CA PHE A 212 -4.84 -17.21 -20.16
C PHE A 212 -5.82 -18.39 -19.90
N PRO A 213 -6.86 -18.19 -19.07
CA PRO A 213 -7.85 -19.23 -18.82
C PRO A 213 -8.54 -19.71 -20.10
N GLN A 214 -8.92 -20.99 -20.13
CA GLN A 214 -9.78 -21.48 -21.20
C GLN A 214 -11.16 -20.84 -21.06
N MET A 215 -11.63 -20.18 -22.12
CA MET A 215 -12.96 -19.54 -22.20
C MET A 215 -13.98 -20.45 -22.87
#